data_AF-A0A3R9K4P4-F1
#
_entry.id   AF-A0A3R9K4P4-F1
#
_cell.length_a   1.000
_cell.length_b   1.000
_cell.length_c   1.000
_cell.angle_alpha   90.00
_cell.angle_beta   90.00
_cell.angle_gamma   90.00
#
_symmetry.space_group_name_H-M   'P 1'
#
loop_
_entity.id
_entity.type
_entity.pdbx_description
1 polymer ?
#
loop_
_entity_poly.entity_id
_entity_poly.type
_entity_poly.pdbx_seq_one_letter_code
_entity_poly.pdbx_strand_id
1 'polypeptide(L)'
;MKSDQTIIRKNHMEQLHFITKLLDIKDLNIQIMNQFHRKSHEYKAIKRYWKLIQQDSRKISDKRFYHPTFRMHLTNKEILDKLLGYSKDLKHHYHLYQLLLFHFQDKKPDKFFGLIEDNLQQVHPLFQTVFKTFLKDKEKIVNALQLPYSNAKLEATNNLIKLIKRNAFGFRNFENFKKRIFIALNIKKERTNFVLSRA
;
A
#
# COMPACT_ATOMS: atom_id res chain seq x y z
N MET A 1 -15.72 -27.54 7.13
CA MET A 1 -14.75 -26.75 7.92
C MET A 1 -14.03 -25.80 6.97
N LYS A 2 -14.38 -24.51 6.98
CA LYS A 2 -13.60 -23.48 6.28
C LYS A 2 -12.27 -23.38 7.02
N SER A 3 -11.19 -23.87 6.42
CA SER A 3 -9.88 -23.95 7.07
C SER A 3 -9.35 -22.56 7.39
N ASP A 4 -8.65 -22.45 8.51
CA ASP A 4 -7.99 -21.23 9.02
C ASP A 4 -7.01 -20.59 8.02
N GLN A 5 -6.67 -21.30 6.94
CA GLN A 5 -5.95 -20.80 5.78
C GLN A 5 -6.69 -19.70 5.00
N THR A 6 -8.03 -19.62 5.12
CA THR A 6 -8.84 -18.56 4.51
C THR A 6 -8.72 -17.24 5.28
N ILE A 7 -8.41 -17.31 6.57
CA ILE A 7 -8.19 -16.14 7.45
C ILE A 7 -6.78 -15.58 7.22
N ILE A 8 -5.79 -16.44 7.05
CA ILE A 8 -4.38 -16.06 6.83
C ILE A 8 -4.15 -15.41 5.45
N ARG A 9 -4.89 -15.82 4.41
CA ARG A 9 -4.80 -15.19 3.07
C ARG A 9 -5.26 -13.72 3.04
N LYS A 10 -6.03 -13.27 4.02
CA LYS A 10 -6.67 -11.95 4.03
C LYS A 10 -5.74 -10.84 4.54
N ASN A 11 -5.05 -11.07 5.65
CA ASN A 11 -4.48 -9.98 6.46
C ASN A 11 -3.37 -9.14 5.78
N HIS A 12 -2.67 -9.67 4.78
CA HIS A 12 -1.46 -9.02 4.26
C HIS A 12 -1.47 -8.78 2.75
N MET A 13 -2.41 -9.42 2.02
CA MET A 13 -2.97 -8.80 0.83
C MET A 13 -3.69 -7.52 1.22
N GLU A 14 -4.32 -7.46 2.40
CA GLU A 14 -4.93 -6.25 2.93
C GLU A 14 -3.91 -5.16 3.27
N GLN A 15 -2.73 -5.42 3.85
CA GLN A 15 -1.71 -4.35 4.04
C GLN A 15 -1.19 -3.76 2.72
N LEU A 16 -0.84 -4.61 1.74
CA LEU A 16 -0.39 -4.13 0.45
C LEU A 16 -1.53 -3.47 -0.30
N HIS A 17 -2.72 -4.07 -0.39
CA HIS A 17 -3.96 -3.47 -0.95
C HIS A 17 -4.41 -2.21 -0.21
N PHE A 18 -4.10 -2.07 1.07
CA PHE A 18 -4.37 -0.88 1.89
C PHE A 18 -3.38 0.22 1.56
N ILE A 19 -2.09 -0.11 1.37
CA ILE A 19 -1.12 0.81 0.76
C ILE A 19 -1.53 1.11 -0.69
N THR A 20 -2.03 0.16 -1.47
CA THR A 20 -2.48 0.39 -2.86
C THR A 20 -3.76 1.22 -2.94
N LYS A 21 -4.70 1.07 -1.99
CA LYS A 21 -5.89 1.92 -1.80
C LYS A 21 -5.55 3.28 -1.23
N LEU A 22 -4.54 3.39 -0.36
CA LEU A 22 -3.88 4.66 -0.07
C LEU A 22 -3.24 5.21 -1.35
N LEU A 23 -2.69 4.38 -2.25
CA LEU A 23 -2.09 4.81 -3.52
C LEU A 23 -3.11 5.11 -4.63
N ASP A 24 -4.41 4.88 -4.45
CA ASP A 24 -5.48 5.53 -5.25
C ASP A 24 -5.48 7.06 -5.07
N ILE A 25 -4.61 7.60 -4.20
CA ILE A 25 -4.13 8.99 -4.27
C ILE A 25 -3.56 9.35 -5.64
N LYS A 26 -3.15 8.39 -6.48
CA LYS A 26 -2.80 8.68 -7.88
C LYS A 26 -3.96 9.36 -8.61
N ASP A 27 -5.18 8.86 -8.47
CA ASP A 27 -6.36 9.44 -9.13
C ASP A 27 -6.71 10.81 -8.56
N LEU A 28 -6.47 11.01 -7.26
CA LEU A 28 -6.66 12.30 -6.61
C LEU A 28 -5.61 13.34 -7.04
N ASN A 29 -4.32 12.98 -7.04
CA ASN A 29 -3.27 13.85 -7.56
C ASN A 29 -3.54 14.19 -9.02
N ILE A 30 -4.10 13.25 -9.79
CA ILE A 30 -4.56 13.49 -11.16
C ILE A 30 -5.73 14.47 -11.19
N GLN A 31 -6.73 14.35 -10.32
CA GLN A 31 -7.86 15.29 -10.26
C GLN A 31 -7.43 16.69 -9.83
N ILE A 32 -6.63 16.83 -8.77
CA ILE A 32 -6.08 18.12 -8.32
C ILE A 32 -5.22 18.72 -9.44
N MET A 33 -4.38 17.91 -10.09
CA MET A 33 -3.59 18.34 -11.24
C MET A 33 -4.48 18.80 -12.41
N ASN A 34 -5.60 18.12 -12.67
CA ASN A 34 -6.54 18.47 -13.75
C ASN A 34 -7.33 19.76 -13.50
N GLN A 35 -7.34 20.31 -12.27
CA GLN A 35 -7.87 21.66 -11.99
C GLN A 35 -7.00 22.75 -12.65
N PHE A 36 -5.72 22.48 -12.88
CA PHE A 36 -4.80 23.39 -13.54
C PHE A 36 -4.83 23.22 -15.06
N HIS A 37 -4.65 24.33 -15.79
CA HIS A 37 -4.52 24.26 -17.24
C HIS A 37 -3.32 23.40 -17.66
N ARG A 38 -3.49 22.48 -18.61
CA ARG A 38 -2.46 21.47 -18.98
C ARG A 38 -1.11 22.06 -19.42
N LYS A 39 -1.09 23.29 -19.93
CA LYS A 39 0.16 23.96 -20.36
C LYS A 39 0.82 24.80 -19.25
N SER A 40 0.15 24.98 -18.10
CA SER A 40 0.62 25.78 -16.97
C SER A 40 1.90 25.22 -16.34
N HIS A 41 2.63 26.07 -15.61
CA HIS A 41 3.84 25.67 -14.90
C HIS A 41 3.49 24.71 -13.75
N GLU A 42 2.43 25.03 -13.03
CA GLU A 42 1.87 24.34 -11.88
C GLU A 42 1.51 22.90 -12.26
N TYR A 43 0.75 22.70 -13.35
CA TYR A 43 0.42 21.38 -13.86
C TYR A 43 1.69 20.55 -14.12
N LYS A 44 2.68 21.12 -14.83
CA LYS A 44 3.92 20.42 -15.19
C LYS A 44 4.77 20.11 -13.95
N ALA A 45 4.80 21.00 -12.98
CA ALA A 45 5.53 20.81 -11.73
C ALA A 45 4.90 19.71 -10.89
N ILE A 46 3.59 19.79 -10.60
CA ILE A 46 2.86 18.75 -9.85
C ILE A 46 3.00 17.41 -10.57
N LYS A 47 2.81 17.37 -11.90
CA LYS A 47 2.95 16.16 -12.71
C LYS A 47 4.33 15.55 -12.65
N ARG A 48 5.40 16.35 -12.62
CA ARG A 48 6.77 15.84 -12.60
C ARG A 48 7.14 15.30 -11.22
N TYR A 49 6.71 15.99 -10.17
CA TYR A 49 7.10 15.72 -8.79
C TYR A 49 6.04 15.00 -7.96
N TRP A 50 4.99 14.42 -8.57
CA TRP A 50 3.91 13.73 -7.85
C TRP A 50 4.38 12.66 -6.86
N LYS A 51 5.48 11.95 -7.18
CA LYS A 51 6.08 10.95 -6.28
C LYS A 51 6.58 11.56 -4.97
N LEU A 52 7.05 12.80 -5.02
CA LEU A 52 7.56 13.51 -3.86
C LEU A 52 6.42 13.91 -2.91
N ILE A 53 5.25 14.24 -3.45
CA ILE A 53 4.04 14.54 -2.66
C ILE A 53 3.59 13.30 -1.86
N GLN A 54 3.75 12.10 -2.43
CA GLN A 54 3.41 10.83 -1.76
C GLN A 54 4.53 10.25 -0.91
N GLN A 55 5.73 10.83 -0.95
CA GLN A 55 6.86 10.31 -0.19
C GLN A 55 6.66 10.61 1.31
N ASP A 56 7.06 9.66 2.15
CA ASP A 56 7.14 9.86 3.60
C ASP A 56 8.05 11.06 3.89
N SER A 57 7.50 12.08 4.55
CA SER A 57 8.19 13.32 4.88
C SER A 57 9.51 13.10 5.62
N ARG A 58 9.61 12.04 6.43
CA ARG A 58 10.83 11.69 7.20
C ARG A 58 11.95 11.13 6.34
N LYS A 59 11.64 10.70 5.11
CA LYS A 59 12.59 10.14 4.15
C LYS A 59 12.98 11.13 3.06
N ILE A 60 12.52 12.38 3.13
CA ILE A 60 12.85 13.39 2.13
C ILE A 60 14.31 13.81 2.31
N SER A 61 15.08 13.67 1.22
CA SER A 61 16.49 14.05 1.18
C SER A 61 16.68 15.57 1.17
N ASP A 62 17.66 16.03 1.95
CA ASP A 62 18.11 17.43 2.01
C ASP A 62 19.20 17.77 0.99
N LYS A 63 19.54 16.83 0.10
CA LYS A 63 20.51 17.08 -0.97
C LYS A 63 19.92 18.05 -2.01
N ARG A 64 20.70 19.07 -2.38
CA ARG A 64 20.36 20.01 -3.45
C ARG A 64 20.74 19.46 -4.82
N PHE A 65 19.82 19.55 -5.77
CA PHE A 65 20.05 19.19 -7.17
C PHE A 65 19.47 20.24 -8.10
N TYR A 66 19.99 20.32 -9.32
CA TYR A 66 19.43 21.18 -10.35
C TYR A 66 18.08 20.63 -10.82
N HIS A 67 17.06 21.49 -10.83
CA HIS A 67 15.71 21.12 -11.22
C HIS A 67 15.24 21.93 -12.43
N PRO A 68 15.21 21.32 -13.64
CA PRO A 68 14.85 22.04 -14.87
C PRO A 68 13.48 22.73 -14.86
N THR A 69 12.52 22.21 -14.09
CA THR A 69 11.18 22.80 -13.98
C THR A 69 11.22 24.15 -13.26
N PHE A 70 12.13 24.32 -12.31
CA PHE A 70 12.31 25.55 -11.54
C PHE A 70 13.52 26.37 -12.00
N ARG A 71 14.38 25.80 -12.87
CA ARG A 71 15.62 26.40 -13.38
C ARG A 71 16.59 26.84 -12.28
N MET A 72 16.67 26.08 -11.19
CA MET A 72 17.52 26.38 -10.04
C MET A 72 17.86 25.10 -9.26
N HIS A 73 18.89 25.19 -8.42
CA HIS A 73 19.23 24.13 -7.48
C HIS A 73 18.33 24.20 -6.24
N LEU A 74 17.55 23.16 -5.99
CA LEU A 74 16.64 23.07 -4.86
C LEU A 74 16.80 21.71 -4.17
N THR A 75 16.45 21.68 -2.90
CA THR A 75 16.18 20.46 -2.15
C THR A 75 14.78 19.95 -2.50
N ASN A 76 14.54 18.68 -2.22
CA ASN A 76 13.20 18.12 -2.34
C ASN A 76 12.20 18.78 -1.38
N LYS A 77 12.64 19.25 -0.19
CA LYS A 77 11.78 20.00 0.73
C LYS A 77 11.32 21.32 0.12
N GLU A 78 12.26 22.11 -0.41
CA GLU A 78 11.94 23.39 -1.07
C GLU A 78 11.02 23.22 -2.29
N ILE A 79 11.20 22.13 -3.06
CA ILE A 79 10.28 21.80 -4.15
C ILE A 79 8.90 21.51 -3.60
N LEU A 80 8.80 20.64 -2.59
CA LEU A 80 7.54 20.28 -1.99
C LEU A 80 6.81 21.51 -1.46
N ASP A 81 7.49 22.40 -0.73
CA ASP A 81 6.89 23.66 -0.23
C ASP A 81 6.33 24.53 -1.36
N LYS A 82 7.05 24.63 -2.49
CA LYS A 82 6.56 25.33 -3.69
C LYS A 82 5.32 24.64 -4.29
N LEU A 83 5.31 23.32 -4.38
CA LEU A 83 4.16 22.55 -4.90
C LEU A 83 2.93 22.74 -4.02
N LEU A 84 3.09 22.64 -2.70
CA LEU A 84 2.00 22.84 -1.74
C LEU A 84 1.52 24.31 -1.71
N GLY A 85 2.34 25.24 -2.17
CA GLY A 85 1.96 26.64 -2.38
C GLY A 85 0.99 26.87 -3.55
N TYR A 86 0.88 25.94 -4.50
CA TYR A 86 0.01 26.11 -5.66
C TYR A 86 -1.48 25.92 -5.38
N SER A 87 -1.85 25.14 -4.36
CA SER A 87 -3.25 24.90 -4.00
C SER A 87 -3.41 24.59 -2.52
N LYS A 88 -4.39 25.25 -1.89
CA LYS A 88 -4.77 24.97 -0.50
C LYS A 88 -5.29 23.54 -0.34
N ASP A 89 -6.01 23.03 -1.32
CA ASP A 89 -6.55 21.67 -1.32
C ASP A 89 -5.42 20.64 -1.38
N LEU A 90 -4.42 20.88 -2.23
CA LEU A 90 -3.23 20.03 -2.32
C LEU A 90 -2.46 20.01 -0.99
N LYS A 91 -2.32 21.18 -0.37
CA LYS A 91 -1.65 21.32 0.94
C LYS A 91 -2.39 20.57 2.04
N HIS A 92 -3.71 20.78 2.15
CA HIS A 92 -4.53 20.09 3.14
C HIS A 92 -4.48 18.57 2.93
N HIS A 93 -4.61 18.14 1.67
CA HIS A 93 -4.48 16.73 1.31
C HIS A 93 -3.14 16.15 1.75
N TYR A 94 -2.04 16.81 1.40
CA TYR A 94 -0.69 16.35 1.74
C TYR A 94 -0.55 16.14 3.26
N HIS A 95 -0.97 17.13 4.06
CA HIS A 95 -0.86 17.03 5.52
C HIS A 95 -1.68 15.88 6.09
N LEU A 96 -2.93 15.72 5.65
CA LEU A 96 -3.79 14.62 6.09
C LEU A 96 -3.18 13.25 5.73
N TYR A 97 -2.65 13.12 4.50
CA TYR A 97 -1.97 11.90 4.08
C TYR A 97 -0.74 11.58 4.94
N GLN A 98 0.10 12.57 5.23
CA GLN A 98 1.29 12.37 6.05
C GLN A 98 0.94 11.95 7.49
N LEU A 99 -0.11 12.52 8.08
CA LEU A 99 -0.60 12.13 9.41
C LEU A 99 -1.14 10.69 9.43
N LEU A 100 -1.93 10.32 8.43
CA LEU A 100 -2.41 8.96 8.25
C LEU A 100 -1.24 7.97 8.11
N LEU A 101 -0.27 8.30 7.25
CA LEU A 101 0.92 7.48 7.03
C LEU A 101 1.73 7.32 8.32
N PHE A 102 1.89 8.40 9.09
CA PHE A 102 2.59 8.39 10.37
C PHE A 102 1.93 7.44 11.38
N HIS A 103 0.62 7.57 11.62
CA HIS A 103 -0.09 6.69 12.56
C HIS A 103 -0.14 5.23 12.09
N PHE A 104 -0.21 5.01 10.79
CA PHE A 104 -0.15 3.67 10.21
C PHE A 104 1.21 3.00 10.46
N GLN A 105 2.32 3.71 10.21
CA GLN A 105 3.66 3.17 10.42
C GLN A 105 4.01 2.98 11.90
N ASP A 106 3.47 3.83 12.77
CA ASP A 106 3.61 3.71 14.23
C ASP A 106 2.67 2.65 14.83
N LYS A 107 1.89 1.94 13.99
CA LYS A 107 0.96 0.87 14.37
C LYS A 107 -0.04 1.30 15.45
N LYS A 108 -0.52 2.55 15.38
CA LYS A 108 -1.52 3.11 16.30
C LYS A 108 -2.89 3.16 15.63
N PRO A 109 -3.66 2.04 15.61
CA PRO A 109 -4.93 1.97 14.91
C PRO A 109 -5.96 2.98 15.44
N ASP A 110 -6.02 3.21 16.75
CA ASP A 110 -7.01 4.10 17.36
C ASP A 110 -6.83 5.54 16.85
N LYS A 111 -5.59 6.03 16.83
CA LYS A 111 -5.26 7.35 16.28
C LYS A 111 -5.48 7.43 14.78
N PHE A 112 -5.18 6.36 14.06
CA PHE A 112 -5.39 6.30 12.61
C PHE A 112 -6.88 6.41 12.25
N PHE A 113 -7.75 5.64 12.92
CA PHE A 113 -9.18 5.66 12.67
C PHE A 113 -9.88 6.90 13.25
N GLY A 114 -9.43 7.41 14.41
CA GLY A 114 -9.93 8.68 14.94
C GLY A 114 -9.74 9.82 13.94
N LEU A 115 -8.55 9.94 13.35
CA LEU A 115 -8.27 10.94 12.31
C LEU A 115 -9.19 10.81 11.08
N ILE A 116 -9.52 9.57 10.69
CA ILE A 116 -10.45 9.30 9.57
C ILE A 116 -11.87 9.74 9.92
N GLU A 117 -12.36 9.39 11.10
CA GLU A 117 -13.71 9.69 11.57
C GLU A 117 -13.90 11.22 11.71
N ASP A 118 -12.93 11.91 12.31
CA ASP A 118 -12.95 13.37 12.51
C ASP A 118 -12.99 14.16 11.19
N ASN A 119 -12.30 13.66 10.17
CA ASN A 119 -12.16 14.36 8.89
C ASN A 119 -13.17 13.91 7.83
N LEU A 120 -14.01 12.91 8.11
CA LEU A 120 -14.87 12.25 7.11
C LEU A 120 -15.80 13.22 6.36
N GLN A 121 -16.32 14.26 7.02
CA GLN A 121 -17.26 15.22 6.42
C GLN A 121 -16.58 16.43 5.78
N GLN A 122 -15.33 16.71 6.14
CA GLN A 122 -14.59 17.90 5.70
C GLN A 122 -13.69 17.63 4.49
N VAL A 123 -13.36 16.36 4.25
CA VAL A 123 -12.50 15.95 3.15
C VAL A 123 -13.24 15.89 1.83
N HIS A 124 -12.47 16.06 0.74
CA HIS A 124 -12.96 15.92 -0.63
C HIS A 124 -13.71 14.59 -0.82
N PRO A 125 -14.80 14.53 -1.62
CA PRO A 125 -15.62 13.31 -1.80
C PRO A 125 -14.84 12.03 -2.14
N LEU A 126 -13.73 12.16 -2.87
CA LEU A 126 -12.84 11.03 -3.15
C LEU A 126 -12.25 10.41 -1.88
N PHE A 127 -11.82 11.22 -0.91
CA PHE A 127 -11.35 10.71 0.39
C PHE A 127 -12.45 10.03 1.16
N GLN A 128 -13.67 10.52 1.07
CA GLN A 128 -14.79 9.95 1.78
C GLN A 128 -15.01 8.49 1.37
N THR A 129 -14.88 8.17 0.08
CA THR A 129 -14.99 6.79 -0.41
C THR A 129 -13.88 5.89 0.15
N VAL A 130 -12.64 6.38 0.15
CA VAL A 130 -11.49 5.67 0.72
C VAL A 130 -11.66 5.46 2.22
N PHE A 131 -12.07 6.51 2.95
CA PHE A 131 -12.29 6.49 4.39
C PHE A 131 -13.45 5.56 4.77
N LYS A 132 -14.59 5.60 4.08
CA LYS A 132 -15.70 4.65 4.25
C LYS A 132 -15.24 3.21 4.05
N THR A 133 -14.35 2.99 3.08
CA THR A 133 -13.78 1.65 2.84
C THR A 133 -12.87 1.21 3.98
N PHE A 134 -12.03 2.10 4.51
CA PHE A 134 -11.22 1.80 5.70
C PHE A 134 -12.07 1.50 6.92
N LEU A 135 -13.13 2.26 7.16
CA LEU A 135 -14.07 2.00 8.26
C LEU A 135 -14.78 0.65 8.11
N LYS A 136 -15.19 0.29 6.88
CA LYS A 136 -15.80 -1.02 6.60
C LYS A 136 -14.85 -2.18 6.89
N ASP A 137 -13.56 -2.02 6.58
CA ASP A 137 -12.53 -3.03 6.80
C ASP A 137 -11.71 -2.80 8.10
N LYS A 138 -12.25 -2.05 9.08
CA LYS A 138 -11.53 -1.59 10.30
C LYS A 138 -10.85 -2.73 11.05
N GLU A 139 -11.58 -3.78 11.40
CA GLU A 139 -11.06 -4.94 12.15
C GLU A 139 -9.86 -5.60 11.45
N LYS A 140 -9.93 -5.74 10.13
CA LYS A 140 -8.85 -6.33 9.34
C LYS A 140 -7.60 -5.47 9.34
N ILE A 141 -7.77 -4.15 9.22
CA ILE A 141 -6.67 -3.19 9.25
C ILE A 141 -6.02 -3.17 10.63
N VAL A 142 -6.82 -3.21 11.71
CA VAL A 142 -6.33 -3.34 13.08
C VAL A 142 -5.51 -4.61 13.25
N ASN A 143 -6.06 -5.75 12.85
CA ASN A 143 -5.38 -7.05 12.89
C ASN A 143 -4.08 -7.02 12.08
N ALA A 144 -4.11 -6.41 10.90
CA ALA A 144 -2.93 -6.24 10.07
C ALA A 144 -1.85 -5.38 10.75
N LEU A 145 -2.22 -4.32 11.47
CA LEU A 145 -1.25 -3.46 12.15
C LEU A 145 -0.63 -4.12 13.39
N GLN A 146 -1.44 -4.88 14.14
CA GLN A 146 -1.03 -5.48 15.40
C GLN A 146 -0.28 -6.81 15.24
N LEU A 147 -0.69 -7.63 14.27
CA LEU A 147 -0.11 -8.96 14.11
C LEU A 147 1.28 -8.92 13.44
N PRO A 148 2.24 -9.72 13.90
CA PRO A 148 3.60 -9.76 13.33
C PRO A 148 3.71 -10.63 12.07
N TYR A 149 2.61 -11.22 11.59
CA TYR A 149 2.64 -12.16 10.47
C TYR A 149 2.89 -11.44 9.16
N SER A 150 3.85 -11.95 8.37
CA SER A 150 4.13 -11.45 7.03
C SER A 150 3.67 -12.41 5.93
N ASN A 151 3.15 -11.89 4.80
CA ASN A 151 2.85 -12.71 3.62
C ASN A 151 4.10 -13.14 2.86
N ALA A 152 5.29 -12.67 3.25
CA ALA A 152 6.54 -12.93 2.53
C ALA A 152 6.76 -14.43 2.26
N LYS A 153 6.48 -15.29 3.25
CA LYS A 153 6.58 -16.76 3.08
C LYS A 153 5.58 -17.27 2.04
N LEU A 154 4.33 -16.81 2.08
CA LEU A 154 3.28 -17.21 1.15
C LEU A 154 3.54 -16.70 -0.28
N GLU A 155 4.00 -15.46 -0.44
CA GLU A 155 4.40 -14.90 -1.73
C GLU A 155 5.59 -15.64 -2.33
N ALA A 156 6.60 -15.97 -1.52
CA ALA A 156 7.73 -16.78 -1.96
C ALA A 156 7.25 -18.14 -2.50
N THR A 157 6.35 -18.81 -1.76
CA THR A 157 5.71 -20.06 -2.22
C THR A 157 4.92 -19.86 -3.52
N ASN A 158 4.10 -18.81 -3.62
CA ASN A 158 3.32 -18.54 -4.83
C ASN A 158 4.20 -18.25 -6.05
N ASN A 159 5.30 -17.51 -5.87
CA ASN A 159 6.26 -17.22 -6.93
C ASN A 159 6.99 -18.48 -7.39
N LEU A 160 7.36 -19.37 -6.47
CA LEU A 160 7.91 -20.68 -6.80
C LEU A 160 6.90 -21.53 -7.61
N ILE A 161 5.64 -21.58 -7.20
CA ILE A 161 4.58 -22.30 -7.92
C ILE A 161 4.41 -21.74 -9.34
N LYS A 162 4.39 -20.40 -9.49
CA LYS A 162 4.34 -19.74 -10.80
C LYS A 162 5.55 -20.09 -11.66
N LEU A 163 6.75 -20.12 -11.08
CA LEU A 163 7.98 -20.51 -11.76
C LEU A 163 7.93 -21.97 -12.23
N ILE A 164 7.48 -22.90 -11.39
CA ILE A 164 7.30 -24.31 -11.74
C ILE A 164 6.32 -24.46 -12.92
N LYS A 165 5.19 -23.75 -12.86
CA LYS A 165 4.19 -23.76 -13.94
C LYS A 165 4.78 -23.24 -15.26
N ARG A 166 5.57 -22.15 -15.20
CA ARG A 166 6.23 -21.54 -16.37
C ARG A 166 7.29 -22.47 -16.96
N ASN A 167 8.16 -23.06 -16.14
CA ASN A 167 9.24 -23.93 -16.59
C ASN A 167 8.75 -25.24 -17.21
N ALA A 168 7.60 -25.74 -16.76
CA ALA A 168 6.98 -26.94 -17.32
C ALA A 168 6.16 -26.67 -18.59
N PHE A 169 6.04 -25.41 -19.04
CA PHE A 169 5.13 -24.99 -20.11
C PHE A 169 3.66 -25.37 -19.82
N GLY A 170 3.28 -25.35 -18.54
CA GLY A 170 1.99 -25.81 -18.06
C GLY A 170 1.95 -27.30 -17.71
N PHE A 171 0.89 -27.70 -17.01
CA PHE A 171 0.65 -29.10 -16.65
C PHE A 171 -0.72 -29.52 -17.18
N ARG A 172 -0.76 -30.64 -17.91
CA ARG A 172 -2.04 -31.25 -18.34
C ARG A 172 -2.78 -31.92 -17.18
N ASN A 173 -2.05 -32.49 -16.22
CA ASN A 173 -2.61 -33.18 -15.06
C ASN A 173 -2.29 -32.41 -13.76
N PHE A 174 -3.35 -32.03 -13.03
CA PHE A 174 -3.23 -31.28 -11.78
C PHE A 174 -2.52 -32.06 -10.67
N GLU A 175 -2.69 -33.37 -10.60
CA GLU A 175 -2.01 -34.19 -9.58
C GLU A 175 -0.50 -34.23 -9.81
N ASN A 176 -0.06 -34.24 -11.06
CA ASN A 176 1.36 -34.14 -11.39
C ASN A 176 1.91 -32.76 -11.03
N PHE A 177 1.11 -31.69 -11.21
CA PHE A 177 1.48 -30.35 -10.77
C PHE A 177 1.63 -30.26 -9.25
N LYS A 178 0.65 -30.76 -8.49
CA LYS A 178 0.72 -30.86 -7.02
C LYS A 178 1.96 -31.61 -6.57
N LYS A 179 2.21 -32.80 -7.11
CA LYS A 179 3.39 -33.62 -6.78
C LYS A 179 4.68 -32.85 -7.02
N ARG A 180 4.80 -32.13 -8.14
CA ARG A 180 5.98 -31.31 -8.44
C ARG A 180 6.17 -30.16 -7.46
N ILE A 181 5.09 -29.50 -7.05
CA ILE A 181 5.12 -28.44 -6.02
C ILE A 181 5.59 -29.01 -4.68
N PHE A 182 5.02 -30.14 -4.23
CA PHE A 182 5.41 -30.77 -2.97
C PHE A 182 6.89 -31.18 -2.94
N ILE A 183 7.39 -31.75 -4.05
CA ILE A 183 8.81 -32.09 -4.21
C ILE A 183 9.67 -30.83 -4.15
N ALA A 184 9.32 -29.77 -4.88
CA ALA A 184 10.11 -28.54 -4.94
C ALA A 184 10.14 -27.76 -3.62
N LEU A 185 9.03 -27.80 -2.85
CA LEU A 185 8.98 -27.24 -1.51
C LEU A 185 9.70 -28.11 -0.47
N ASN A 186 10.20 -29.29 -0.88
CA ASN A 186 10.87 -30.27 -0.04
C ASN A 186 10.11 -30.55 1.26
N ILE A 187 8.76 -30.48 1.19
CA ILE A 187 7.89 -30.90 2.27
C ILE A 187 8.06 -32.41 2.29
N LYS A 188 9.03 -32.91 3.07
CA LYS A 188 8.99 -34.29 3.53
C LYS A 188 7.56 -34.44 4.06
N LYS A 189 6.86 -35.46 3.58
CA LYS A 189 5.61 -35.90 4.17
C LYS A 189 6.00 -36.35 5.58
N GLU A 190 6.17 -35.41 6.52
CA GLU A 190 6.28 -35.75 7.92
C GLU A 190 5.01 -36.55 8.16
N ARG A 191 5.21 -37.82 8.50
CA ARG A 191 4.16 -38.64 9.09
C ARG A 191 3.89 -38.02 10.46
N THR A 192 3.30 -36.83 10.51
CA THR A 192 2.60 -36.39 11.71
C THR A 192 1.38 -37.30 11.78
N ASN A 193 1.56 -38.45 12.44
CA ASN A 193 0.44 -39.16 13.02
C ASN A 193 -0.36 -38.10 13.77
N PHE A 194 -1.62 -37.92 13.39
CA PHE A 194 -2.60 -37.24 14.23
C PHE A 194 -2.68 -38.07 15.51
N VAL A 195 -1.81 -37.79 16.48
CA VAL A 195 -2.07 -38.16 17.86
C VAL A 195 -3.18 -37.22 18.27
N LEU A 196 -4.41 -37.67 18.07
CA LEU A 196 -5.55 -37.20 18.84
C LEU A 196 -5.16 -37.41 20.30
N SER A 197 -4.70 -36.35 20.96
CA SER A 197 -4.61 -36.31 22.41
C SER A 197 -6.04 -36.43 22.95
N ARG A 198 -6.45 -37.66 23.22
CA ARG A 198 -7.45 -37.97 24.23
C ARG A 198 -6.78 -37.81 25.59
N ALA A 199 -7.09 -36.72 26.28
CA ALA A 199 -7.32 -36.59 27.72
C ALA A 199 -7.60 -35.11 27.99
#